data_AF-A0A1U7WZE0-F1
#
_entry.id   AF-A0A1U7WZE0-F1
#
_cell.length_a   1.000
_cell.length_b   1.000
_cell.length_c   1.000
_cell.angle_alpha   90.00
_cell.angle_beta   90.00
_cell.angle_gamma   90.00
#
_symmetry.space_group_name_H-M   'P 1'
#
loop_
_entity.id
_entity.type
_entity.pdbx_description
1 polymer ?
#
loop_
_entity_poly.entity_id
_entity_poly.type
_entity_poly.pdbx_seq_one_letter_code
_entity_poly.pdbx_strand_id
1 'polypeptide(L)'
;MSHCQYCHAKRFEYEPPGFCCNSGAIRLTYHKMPPELSELYFGKTEESENFRTYIRMYNNMFAFTLLGVKYDKELARRNCGIYTFRVQGQTYHFIDDLIPSNEKPRNLQLYFYDHDNELANRMACSTRINESIMKKLMDILKVNPYTVFLKSLLNVPQLSDFSIALKCHSPLDQQTYNLPSSSEVAALWLEENSTDIYAPYIRIYTHSNGTRLVHYYYGCYDPLQYPLLFPFSENGWHCGIQKIIQTNKVTKHRAYCEHEQLRSISNICSVNGFFDMEDESLQKEKRKRDTVSCREYYCYKFQIRDNETNEVIHCGRIFQQFIVDVYIKLETQRLDSFSFNPNLFRIKVLQGLLDILRFGEREASKIENKMFLPITFIG
;
A
#
# COMPACT_ATOMS: atom_id res chain seq x y z
N MET A 1 -20.34 -23.28 -8.99
CA MET A 1 -19.99 -22.18 -8.05
C MET A 1 -21.26 -21.68 -7.38
N SER A 2 -21.15 -21.14 -6.16
CA SER A 2 -22.23 -20.38 -5.52
C SER A 2 -21.81 -18.92 -5.37
N HIS A 3 -22.77 -18.01 -5.26
CA HIS A 3 -22.49 -16.58 -5.04
C HIS A 3 -22.70 -16.22 -3.57
N CYS A 4 -21.90 -15.28 -3.06
CA CYS A 4 -22.11 -14.71 -1.73
C CYS A 4 -23.41 -13.90 -1.69
N GLN A 5 -24.27 -14.15 -0.71
CA GLN A 5 -25.56 -13.44 -0.55
C GLN A 5 -25.39 -11.95 -0.20
N TYR A 6 -24.25 -11.55 0.36
CA TYR A 6 -24.01 -10.18 0.85
C TYR A 6 -23.27 -9.26 -0.13
N CYS A 7 -22.41 -9.81 -0.98
CA CYS A 7 -21.56 -9.03 -1.90
C CYS A 7 -21.48 -9.63 -3.31
N HIS A 8 -22.37 -10.57 -3.65
CA HIS A 8 -22.51 -11.24 -4.96
C HIS A 8 -21.23 -11.85 -5.56
N ALA A 9 -20.19 -12.05 -4.75
CA ALA A 9 -18.93 -12.58 -5.21
C ALA A 9 -18.98 -14.10 -5.40
N LYS A 10 -18.35 -14.59 -6.47
CA LYS A 10 -18.21 -16.01 -6.78
C LYS A 10 -17.41 -16.70 -5.68
N ARG A 11 -17.97 -17.80 -5.19
CA ARG A 11 -17.29 -18.69 -4.25
C ARG A 11 -16.74 -19.91 -4.98
N PHE A 12 -15.46 -20.14 -4.78
CA PHE A 12 -14.76 -21.36 -5.18
C PHE A 12 -15.13 -22.51 -4.23
N GLU A 13 -14.76 -23.73 -4.62
CA GLU A 13 -14.92 -24.89 -3.76
C GLU A 13 -14.02 -24.76 -2.51
N TYR A 14 -14.48 -25.28 -1.37
CA TYR A 14 -13.82 -25.18 -0.05
C TYR A 14 -13.62 -23.76 0.54
N GLU A 15 -13.96 -22.67 -0.16
CA GLU A 15 -13.92 -21.33 0.44
C GLU A 15 -14.94 -21.17 1.59
N PRO A 16 -14.53 -20.74 2.79
CA PRO A 16 -15.44 -20.55 3.92
C PRO A 16 -16.45 -19.42 3.64
N PRO A 17 -17.69 -19.47 4.19
CA PRO A 17 -18.74 -18.48 3.86
C PRO A 17 -18.35 -17.02 4.09
N GLY A 18 -17.46 -16.76 5.07
CA GLY A 18 -16.96 -15.43 5.38
C GLY A 18 -15.79 -14.94 4.51
N PHE A 19 -15.23 -15.75 3.59
CA PHE A 19 -13.96 -15.43 2.92
C PHE A 19 -13.94 -14.07 2.22
N CYS A 20 -14.98 -13.77 1.43
CA CYS A 20 -15.05 -12.61 0.54
C CYS A 20 -15.55 -11.31 1.17
N CYS A 21 -16.18 -11.35 2.35
CA CYS A 21 -16.79 -10.16 2.99
C CYS A 21 -17.12 -10.30 4.49
N ASN A 22 -16.58 -11.33 5.15
CA ASN A 22 -16.91 -11.71 6.53
C ASN A 22 -18.44 -11.71 6.80
N SER A 23 -19.18 -12.46 5.98
CA SER A 23 -20.64 -12.57 5.99
C SER A 23 -21.37 -11.22 5.89
N GLY A 24 -20.82 -10.28 5.12
CA GLY A 24 -21.40 -8.93 4.94
C GLY A 24 -21.05 -7.94 6.04
N ALA A 25 -20.04 -8.22 6.87
CA ALA A 25 -19.44 -7.25 7.79
C ALA A 25 -18.40 -6.34 7.10
N ILE A 26 -18.03 -6.64 5.85
CA ILE A 26 -17.10 -5.85 5.04
C ILE A 26 -17.81 -5.40 3.77
N ARG A 27 -17.72 -4.11 3.47
CA ARG A 27 -18.12 -3.50 2.18
C ARG A 27 -17.15 -2.38 1.90
N LEU A 28 -16.35 -2.49 0.85
CA LEU A 28 -15.46 -1.43 0.38
C LEU A 28 -16.12 -0.73 -0.82
N THR A 29 -15.90 0.56 -0.99
CA THR A 29 -16.26 1.26 -2.23
C THR A 29 -15.29 0.92 -3.36
N TYR A 30 -15.80 0.99 -4.58
CA TYR A 30 -15.03 0.85 -5.82
C TYR A 30 -15.21 2.11 -6.65
N HIS A 31 -14.11 2.71 -7.07
CA HIS A 31 -14.09 3.84 -7.98
C HIS A 31 -13.89 3.32 -9.40
N LYS A 32 -14.80 3.66 -10.32
CA LYS A 32 -14.71 3.20 -11.71
C LYS A 32 -13.47 3.79 -12.38
N MET A 33 -12.75 2.96 -13.12
CA MET A 33 -11.56 3.38 -13.85
C MET A 33 -11.88 4.49 -14.87
N PRO A 34 -11.00 5.50 -15.06
CA PRO A 34 -11.13 6.49 -16.13
C PRO A 34 -11.32 5.82 -17.51
N PRO A 35 -12.26 6.28 -18.36
CA PRO A 35 -12.57 5.62 -19.63
C PRO A 35 -11.36 5.45 -20.55
N GLU A 36 -10.48 6.44 -20.60
CA GLU A 36 -9.24 6.44 -21.39
C GLU A 36 -8.25 5.40 -20.87
N LEU A 37 -8.18 5.21 -19.56
CA LEU A 37 -7.35 4.17 -18.92
C LEU A 37 -7.96 2.78 -19.17
N SER A 38 -9.28 2.66 -19.08
CA SER A 38 -10.03 1.42 -19.35
C SER A 38 -9.83 0.96 -20.82
N GLU A 39 -9.82 1.87 -21.80
CA GLU A 39 -9.48 1.54 -23.20
C GLU A 39 -8.00 1.16 -23.40
N LEU A 40 -7.06 1.76 -22.66
CA LEU A 40 -5.67 1.30 -22.66
C LEU A 40 -5.55 -0.13 -22.08
N TYR A 41 -6.31 -0.46 -21.03
CA TYR A 41 -6.32 -1.79 -20.41
C TYR A 41 -7.01 -2.86 -21.26
N PHE A 42 -8.19 -2.59 -21.81
CA PHE A 42 -9.09 -3.61 -22.39
C PHE A 42 -9.33 -3.45 -23.90
N GLY A 43 -8.98 -2.29 -24.46
CA GLY A 43 -9.11 -1.99 -25.88
C GLY A 43 -8.26 -2.88 -26.78
N LYS A 44 -8.58 -2.87 -28.08
CA LYS A 44 -7.93 -3.69 -29.11
C LYS A 44 -7.06 -2.87 -30.08
N THR A 45 -6.70 -1.66 -29.68
CA THR A 45 -5.81 -0.80 -30.47
C THR A 45 -4.34 -1.21 -30.28
N GLU A 46 -3.48 -0.82 -31.23
CA GLU A 46 -2.02 -0.94 -31.08
C GLU A 46 -1.51 -0.19 -29.84
N GLU A 47 -2.14 0.93 -29.47
CA GLU A 47 -1.83 1.64 -28.23
C GLU A 47 -2.16 0.79 -27.00
N SER A 48 -3.34 0.17 -26.94
CA SER A 48 -3.73 -0.72 -25.84
C SER A 48 -2.78 -1.92 -25.74
N GLU A 49 -2.33 -2.49 -26.87
CA GLU A 49 -1.32 -3.55 -26.90
C GLU A 49 0.08 -3.08 -26.47
N ASN A 50 0.50 -1.88 -26.88
CA ASN A 50 1.76 -1.27 -26.43
C ASN A 50 1.72 -0.95 -24.93
N PHE A 51 0.65 -0.33 -24.44
CA PHE A 51 0.44 -0.05 -23.02
C PHE A 51 0.59 -1.33 -22.19
N ARG A 52 -0.10 -2.41 -22.58
CA ARG A 52 0.07 -3.73 -21.94
C ARG A 52 1.51 -4.25 -22.02
N THR A 53 2.33 -3.88 -23.02
CA THR A 53 3.58 -4.63 -23.40
C THR A 53 5.07 -3.80 -23.33
N TYR A 54 4.61 -3.18 -22.10
CA TYR A 54 5.33 -2.41 -21.02
C TYR A 54 4.57 -1.76 -19.84
N ILE A 55 3.37 -2.21 -19.46
CA ILE A 55 2.57 -1.56 -18.38
C ILE A 55 3.30 -1.30 -17.05
N ARG A 56 4.20 -2.20 -16.63
CA ARG A 56 5.03 -2.00 -15.43
C ARG A 56 5.98 -0.82 -15.56
N MET A 57 6.50 -0.54 -16.76
CA MET A 57 7.38 0.58 -17.04
C MET A 57 6.61 1.90 -17.05
N TYR A 58 5.41 1.94 -17.65
CA TYR A 58 4.48 3.06 -17.52
C TYR A 58 4.15 3.34 -16.04
N ASN A 59 3.75 2.32 -15.27
CA ASN A 59 3.46 2.49 -13.84
C ASN A 59 4.67 3.03 -13.07
N ASN A 60 5.86 2.47 -13.28
CA ASN A 60 7.06 2.89 -12.56
C ASN A 60 7.53 4.31 -12.90
N MET A 61 7.11 4.90 -14.03
CA MET A 61 7.36 6.31 -14.33
C MET A 61 6.46 7.23 -13.50
N PHE A 62 5.21 6.84 -13.23
CA PHE A 62 4.26 7.63 -12.43
C PHE A 62 4.30 7.29 -10.93
N ALA A 63 4.81 6.12 -10.53
CA ALA A 63 4.92 5.73 -9.14
C ALA A 63 5.73 6.76 -8.34
N PHE A 64 5.20 7.15 -7.18
CA PHE A 64 5.83 8.11 -6.28
C PHE A 64 6.93 7.44 -5.44
N THR A 65 6.85 6.12 -5.23
CA THR A 65 7.85 5.30 -4.53
C THR A 65 8.76 4.50 -5.47
N LEU A 66 10.01 4.33 -5.05
CA LEU A 66 10.94 3.33 -5.56
C LEU A 66 10.67 1.96 -4.95
N LEU A 67 10.50 0.97 -5.81
CA LEU A 67 10.31 -0.44 -5.43
C LEU A 67 11.66 -1.14 -5.22
N GLY A 68 12.15 -1.14 -3.98
CA GLY A 68 13.32 -1.89 -3.55
C GLY A 68 12.99 -3.38 -3.39
N VAL A 69 13.15 -4.17 -4.46
CA VAL A 69 12.84 -5.61 -4.44
C VAL A 69 13.85 -6.44 -5.24
N LYS A 70 14.30 -7.56 -4.65
CA LYS A 70 15.13 -8.56 -5.34
C LYS A 70 14.22 -9.58 -6.04
N TYR A 71 14.01 -9.39 -7.34
CA TYR A 71 13.21 -10.28 -8.18
C TYR A 71 14.04 -11.07 -9.19
N ASP A 72 13.52 -12.20 -9.63
CA ASP A 72 14.15 -13.04 -10.66
C ASP A 72 14.06 -12.37 -12.03
N LYS A 73 15.21 -11.97 -12.57
CA LYS A 73 15.30 -11.23 -13.83
C LYS A 73 15.01 -12.08 -15.07
N GLU A 74 15.10 -13.40 -15.00
CA GLU A 74 14.82 -14.29 -16.13
C GLU A 74 13.34 -14.71 -16.16
N LEU A 75 12.76 -15.05 -15.00
CA LEU A 75 11.31 -15.35 -14.91
C LEU A 75 10.44 -14.10 -15.13
N ALA A 76 10.92 -12.92 -14.73
CA ALA A 76 10.21 -11.65 -14.94
C ALA A 76 10.48 -11.00 -16.32
N ARG A 77 11.12 -11.71 -17.26
CA ARG A 77 11.21 -11.34 -18.68
C ARG A 77 9.99 -11.89 -19.46
N ARG A 78 9.79 -11.42 -20.70
CA ARG A 78 8.72 -11.89 -21.60
C ARG A 78 9.25 -12.95 -22.60
N ASN A 79 10.39 -13.57 -22.29
CA ASN A 79 11.24 -14.19 -23.29
C ASN A 79 11.01 -15.71 -23.42
N CYS A 80 10.57 -16.36 -22.33
CA CYS A 80 10.37 -17.80 -22.27
C CYS A 80 9.15 -18.15 -21.40
N GLY A 81 8.28 -19.04 -21.89
CA GLY A 81 7.21 -19.66 -21.10
C GLY A 81 6.13 -18.70 -20.57
N ILE A 82 5.48 -19.12 -19.49
CA ILE A 82 4.48 -18.32 -18.77
C ILE A 82 5.22 -17.29 -17.91
N TYR A 83 5.00 -16.00 -18.19
CA TYR A 83 5.55 -14.89 -17.40
C TYR A 83 5.27 -15.07 -15.91
N THR A 84 6.33 -15.04 -15.09
CA THR A 84 6.25 -15.33 -13.66
C THR A 84 6.99 -14.26 -12.87
N PHE A 85 6.25 -13.45 -12.10
CA PHE A 85 6.88 -12.48 -11.20
C PHE A 85 7.27 -13.15 -9.87
N ARG A 86 8.55 -13.51 -9.73
CA ARG A 86 9.10 -14.13 -8.50
C ARG A 86 10.02 -13.15 -7.75
N VAL A 87 9.72 -12.93 -6.48
CA VAL A 87 10.54 -12.16 -5.52
C VAL A 87 11.30 -13.13 -4.61
N GLN A 88 12.45 -12.71 -4.08
CA GLN A 88 13.19 -13.42 -3.03
C GLN A 88 13.67 -12.44 -1.95
N GLY A 89 13.26 -12.65 -0.70
CA GLY A 89 13.54 -11.73 0.41
C GLY A 89 12.46 -10.68 0.57
N GLN A 90 12.77 -9.59 1.26
CA GLN A 90 11.83 -8.51 1.58
C GLN A 90 11.63 -7.52 0.41
N THR A 91 10.43 -6.96 0.33
CA THR A 91 10.09 -5.81 -0.53
C THR A 91 10.06 -4.55 0.32
N TYR A 92 10.59 -3.45 -0.22
CA TYR A 92 10.58 -2.13 0.41
C TYR A 92 10.08 -1.07 -0.56
N HIS A 93 9.22 -0.16 -0.10
CA HIS A 93 8.81 1.03 -0.86
C HIS A 93 9.52 2.24 -0.27
N PHE A 94 10.41 2.87 -1.04
CA PHE A 94 11.18 4.03 -0.60
C PHE A 94 10.68 5.32 -1.25
N ILE A 95 10.73 6.42 -0.51
CA ILE A 95 10.65 7.77 -1.05
C ILE A 95 12.01 8.43 -0.83
N ASP A 96 12.62 8.91 -1.90
CA ASP A 96 13.88 9.67 -1.86
C ASP A 96 13.60 11.12 -1.46
N ASP A 97 14.66 11.88 -1.15
CA ASP A 97 14.58 13.35 -1.13
C ASP A 97 14.04 13.90 -2.46
N LEU A 98 13.48 15.10 -2.41
CA LEU A 98 12.95 15.77 -3.59
C LEU A 98 14.07 15.99 -4.62
N ILE A 99 15.09 16.78 -4.27
CA ILE A 99 16.08 17.23 -5.26
C ILE A 99 17.19 16.17 -5.37
N PRO A 100 17.40 15.55 -6.55
CA PRO A 100 18.34 14.45 -6.70
C PRO A 100 19.78 14.93 -6.51
N SER A 101 20.52 14.31 -5.58
CA SER A 101 21.84 14.81 -5.16
C SER A 101 22.93 14.76 -6.24
N ASN A 102 22.83 13.87 -7.24
CA ASN A 102 23.80 13.75 -8.35
C ASN A 102 23.31 12.91 -9.57
N GLU A 103 22.04 12.49 -9.64
CA GLU A 103 21.54 11.59 -10.70
C GLU A 103 20.35 12.19 -11.48
N LYS A 104 19.98 11.57 -12.60
CA LYS A 104 18.72 11.88 -13.30
C LYS A 104 17.51 11.67 -12.36
N PRO A 105 16.49 12.55 -12.40
CA PRO A 105 15.31 12.44 -11.54
C PRO A 105 14.56 11.12 -11.75
N ARG A 106 13.96 10.60 -10.67
CA ARG A 106 13.14 9.37 -10.68
C ARG A 106 11.86 9.52 -9.87
N ASN A 107 10.85 8.73 -10.20
CA ASN A 107 9.63 8.54 -9.38
C ASN A 107 8.98 9.88 -8.97
N LEU A 108 8.84 10.19 -7.67
CA LEU A 108 8.24 11.48 -7.25
C LEU A 108 8.96 12.71 -7.84
N GLN A 109 10.25 12.61 -8.14
CA GLN A 109 11.06 13.73 -8.61
C GLN A 109 10.64 14.19 -10.01
N LEU A 110 10.09 13.28 -10.83
CA LEU A 110 9.57 13.58 -12.17
C LEU A 110 8.31 14.48 -12.17
N TYR A 111 7.75 14.79 -11.00
CA TYR A 111 6.58 15.66 -10.87
C TYR A 111 6.93 17.14 -10.64
N PHE A 112 8.14 17.44 -10.16
CA PHE A 112 8.61 18.81 -9.91
C PHE A 112 9.91 19.16 -10.67
N TYR A 113 10.78 18.19 -10.95
CA TYR A 113 12.02 18.46 -11.68
C TYR A 113 11.70 18.80 -13.14
N ASP A 114 12.06 20.01 -13.58
CA ASP A 114 11.98 20.43 -14.98
C ASP A 114 10.58 20.20 -15.61
N HIS A 115 9.58 20.84 -14.97
CA HIS A 115 8.16 20.65 -15.24
C HIS A 115 7.78 20.83 -16.71
N ASP A 116 8.30 21.88 -17.36
CA ASP A 116 8.00 22.19 -18.76
C ASP A 116 8.45 21.08 -19.73
N ASN A 117 9.43 20.27 -19.31
CA ASN A 117 9.94 19.12 -20.04
C ASN A 117 9.51 17.77 -19.43
N GLU A 118 8.51 17.71 -18.54
CA GLU A 118 8.08 16.46 -17.87
C GLU A 118 7.86 15.32 -18.88
N LEU A 119 7.22 15.59 -20.01
CA LEU A 119 7.02 14.61 -21.08
C LEU A 119 8.35 14.12 -21.65
N ALA A 120 9.27 15.02 -22.00
CA ALA A 120 10.57 14.67 -22.57
C ALA A 120 11.42 13.88 -21.57
N ASN A 121 11.40 14.27 -20.29
CA ASN A 121 12.08 13.59 -19.20
C ASN A 121 11.53 12.17 -18.98
N ARG A 122 10.20 11.97 -19.05
CA ARG A 122 9.56 10.63 -19.01
C ARG A 122 9.90 9.78 -20.25
N MET A 123 9.90 10.37 -21.45
CA MET A 123 10.24 9.67 -22.71
C MET A 123 11.71 9.25 -22.76
N ALA A 124 12.63 10.08 -22.24
CA ALA A 124 14.07 9.82 -22.22
C ALA A 124 14.48 8.58 -21.41
N CYS A 125 13.58 8.01 -20.59
CA CYS A 125 13.82 6.78 -19.85
C CYS A 125 13.76 5.50 -20.70
N SER A 126 13.03 5.46 -21.83
CA SER A 126 13.02 4.27 -22.71
C SER A 126 12.42 4.50 -24.10
N THR A 127 13.14 4.06 -25.14
CA THR A 127 12.70 4.06 -26.55
C THR A 127 11.52 3.13 -26.87
N ARG A 128 10.99 2.39 -25.88
CA ARG A 128 9.84 1.49 -26.05
C ARG A 128 8.50 2.11 -25.64
N ILE A 129 8.53 3.30 -25.06
CA ILE A 129 7.35 4.07 -24.68
C ILE A 129 6.74 4.74 -25.92
N ASN A 130 5.42 4.70 -26.04
CA ASN A 130 4.66 5.47 -27.01
C ASN A 130 4.25 6.82 -26.38
N GLU A 131 4.52 7.92 -27.09
CA GLU A 131 4.30 9.28 -26.62
C GLU A 131 2.81 9.65 -26.44
N SER A 132 1.92 9.14 -27.30
CA SER A 132 0.47 9.33 -27.17
C SER A 132 -0.06 8.70 -25.88
N ILE A 133 0.40 7.48 -25.58
CA ILE A 133 0.07 6.79 -24.32
C ILE A 133 0.63 7.59 -23.13
N MET A 134 1.86 8.09 -23.21
CA MET A 134 2.43 8.93 -22.15
C MET A 134 1.61 10.18 -21.88
N LYS A 135 1.20 10.91 -22.94
CA LYS A 135 0.31 12.09 -22.83
C LYS A 135 -1.05 11.74 -22.22
N LYS A 136 -1.68 10.63 -22.65
CA LYS A 136 -2.94 10.15 -22.06
C LYS A 136 -2.80 9.87 -20.56
N LEU A 137 -1.74 9.18 -20.14
CA LEU A 137 -1.51 8.87 -18.73
C LEU A 137 -1.19 10.12 -17.89
N MET A 138 -0.45 11.09 -18.44
CA MET A 138 -0.25 12.40 -17.80
C MET A 138 -1.57 13.16 -17.61
N ASP A 139 -2.48 13.10 -18.59
CA ASP A 139 -3.79 13.75 -18.52
C ASP A 139 -4.75 13.04 -17.55
N ILE A 140 -4.77 11.71 -17.54
CA ILE A 140 -5.52 10.90 -16.56
C ILE A 140 -5.07 11.21 -15.12
N LEU A 141 -3.76 11.26 -14.89
CA LEU A 141 -3.18 11.47 -13.54
C LEU A 141 -3.05 12.95 -13.14
N LYS A 142 -3.50 13.91 -13.96
CA LYS A 142 -3.47 15.34 -13.62
C LYS A 142 -4.35 15.69 -12.41
N VAL A 143 -5.43 14.92 -12.20
CA VAL A 143 -6.37 15.07 -11.08
C VAL A 143 -5.97 14.25 -9.84
N ASN A 144 -4.89 13.46 -9.93
CA ASN A 144 -4.42 12.64 -8.81
C ASN A 144 -3.93 13.54 -7.66
N PRO A 145 -4.42 13.37 -6.41
CA PRO A 145 -4.07 14.24 -5.28
C PRO A 145 -2.56 14.41 -4.99
N TYR A 146 -1.75 13.37 -5.20
CA TYR A 146 -0.29 13.46 -5.04
C TYR A 146 0.35 14.23 -6.21
N THR A 147 -0.11 14.01 -7.45
CA THR A 147 0.30 14.82 -8.62
C THR A 147 -0.02 16.30 -8.40
N VAL A 148 -1.23 16.62 -7.96
CA VAL A 148 -1.69 18.00 -7.71
C VAL A 148 -0.86 18.65 -6.60
N PHE A 149 -0.64 17.94 -5.49
CA PHE A 149 0.20 18.44 -4.40
C PHE A 149 1.64 18.69 -4.87
N LEU A 150 2.32 17.69 -5.43
CA LEU A 150 3.73 17.82 -5.85
C LEU A 150 3.94 18.92 -6.91
N LYS A 151 2.98 19.13 -7.83
CA LYS A 151 3.04 20.22 -8.81
C LYS A 151 2.78 21.60 -8.21
N SER A 152 2.02 21.70 -7.11
CA SER A 152 1.82 22.97 -6.40
C SER A 152 3.12 23.51 -5.78
N LEU A 153 4.04 22.63 -5.39
CA LEU A 153 5.34 22.96 -4.79
C LEU A 153 6.24 23.84 -5.67
N LEU A 154 6.05 23.80 -7.00
CA LEU A 154 6.76 24.65 -7.96
C LEU A 154 6.58 26.15 -7.70
N ASN A 155 5.50 26.53 -7.01
CA ASN A 155 5.15 27.93 -6.71
C ASN A 155 5.57 28.34 -5.28
N VAL A 156 6.26 27.47 -4.54
CA VAL A 156 6.64 27.71 -3.14
C VAL A 156 8.04 28.34 -3.08
N PRO A 157 8.16 29.62 -2.68
CA PRO A 157 9.48 30.23 -2.49
C PRO A 157 10.21 29.56 -1.33
N GLN A 158 11.53 29.40 -1.46
CA GLN A 158 12.38 28.80 -0.43
C GLN A 158 11.88 27.44 0.07
N LEU A 159 11.48 26.54 -0.85
CA LEU A 159 11.05 25.17 -0.52
C LEU A 159 12.09 24.40 0.33
N SER A 160 13.37 24.80 0.30
CA SER A 160 14.43 24.34 1.20
C SER A 160 14.07 24.38 2.68
N ASP A 161 13.27 25.38 3.08
CA ASP A 161 13.01 25.76 4.47
C ASP A 161 11.77 25.01 5.03
N PHE A 162 11.23 24.06 4.24
CA PHE A 162 10.06 23.25 4.54
C PHE A 162 10.36 21.76 4.40
N SER A 163 9.70 20.94 5.21
CA SER A 163 9.53 19.50 4.95
C SER A 163 8.12 19.24 4.40
N ILE A 164 7.98 18.23 3.53
CA ILE A 164 6.67 17.71 3.12
C ILE A 164 6.24 16.65 4.12
N ALA A 165 5.02 16.74 4.62
CA ALA A 165 4.36 15.67 5.35
C ALA A 165 3.33 14.98 4.43
N LEU A 166 3.64 13.81 3.87
CA LEU A 166 2.61 12.95 3.29
C LEU A 166 1.84 12.27 4.42
N LYS A 167 0.51 12.34 4.42
CA LYS A 167 -0.33 11.69 5.43
C LYS A 167 -0.40 10.20 5.15
N CYS A 168 -0.02 9.38 6.13
CA CYS A 168 -0.04 7.92 5.99
C CYS A 168 -1.46 7.34 5.86
N HIS A 169 -2.46 8.09 6.33
CA HIS A 169 -3.89 7.74 6.29
C HIS A 169 -4.71 9.01 6.08
N SER A 170 -5.71 8.94 5.21
CA SER A 170 -6.79 9.94 5.16
C SER A 170 -7.94 9.50 6.09
N PRO A 171 -8.65 10.42 6.76
CA PRO A 171 -9.83 10.09 7.58
C PRO A 171 -11.06 9.68 6.75
N LEU A 172 -10.99 9.74 5.41
CA LEU A 172 -12.08 9.33 4.53
C LEU A 172 -12.41 7.84 4.68
N ASP A 173 -13.65 7.55 5.05
CA ASP A 173 -14.16 6.20 5.21
C ASP A 173 -14.23 5.46 3.87
N GLN A 174 -13.50 4.35 3.76
CA GLN A 174 -13.47 3.47 2.58
C GLN A 174 -14.79 2.68 2.35
N GLN A 175 -15.81 2.90 3.18
CA GLN A 175 -17.19 2.48 2.90
C GLN A 175 -18.02 3.58 2.18
N THR A 176 -17.44 4.76 1.96
CA THR A 176 -18.07 5.93 1.30
C THR A 176 -17.42 6.26 -0.06
N TYR A 177 -18.13 7.00 -0.91
CA TYR A 177 -17.66 7.35 -2.27
C TYR A 177 -16.73 8.58 -2.31
N ASN A 178 -16.11 8.93 -1.20
CA ASN A 178 -15.29 10.14 -1.09
C ASN A 178 -13.89 9.91 -1.67
N LEU A 179 -13.55 10.64 -2.73
CA LEU A 179 -12.18 10.72 -3.25
C LEU A 179 -11.36 11.74 -2.44
N PRO A 180 -10.07 11.46 -2.14
CA PRO A 180 -9.24 12.38 -1.41
C PRO A 180 -8.87 13.63 -2.23
N SER A 181 -8.64 14.74 -1.54
CA SER A 181 -8.07 15.98 -2.08
C SER A 181 -6.57 16.13 -1.76
N SER A 182 -5.89 17.07 -2.42
CA SER A 182 -4.44 17.29 -2.25
C SER A 182 -4.04 17.63 -0.80
N SER A 183 -4.86 18.42 -0.10
CA SER A 183 -4.66 18.77 1.32
C SER A 183 -5.03 17.63 2.29
N GLU A 184 -5.77 16.61 1.84
CA GLU A 184 -6.06 15.40 2.61
C GLU A 184 -4.97 14.33 2.49
N VAL A 185 -4.15 14.37 1.43
CA VAL A 185 -3.02 13.43 1.27
C VAL A 185 -1.67 14.00 1.70
N ALA A 186 -1.47 15.33 1.67
CA ALA A 186 -0.18 15.94 1.98
C ALA A 186 -0.29 17.38 2.51
N ALA A 187 0.77 17.85 3.16
CA ALA A 187 0.94 19.22 3.64
C ALA A 187 2.42 19.64 3.61
N LEU A 188 2.67 20.95 3.66
CA LEU A 188 3.99 21.52 3.95
C LEU A 188 4.12 21.83 5.44
N TRP A 189 5.34 21.72 5.96
CA TRP A 189 5.65 21.87 7.37
C TRP A 189 6.94 22.66 7.59
N LEU A 190 6.84 23.80 8.27
CA LEU A 190 7.97 24.64 8.70
C LEU A 190 8.68 24.00 9.90
N GLU A 191 10.01 24.04 9.94
CA GLU A 191 10.78 23.35 10.98
C GLU A 191 10.80 24.05 12.35
N GLU A 192 10.49 25.35 12.41
CA GLU A 192 10.78 26.20 13.58
C GLU A 192 9.89 25.99 14.84
N ASN A 193 8.84 25.16 14.80
CA ASN A 193 7.99 24.91 15.97
C ASN A 193 7.76 23.41 16.23
N SER A 194 8.60 22.84 17.09
CA SER A 194 8.54 21.45 17.54
C SER A 194 7.54 21.24 18.69
N THR A 195 6.28 21.00 18.34
CA THR A 195 5.41 20.14 19.15
C THR A 195 4.99 18.93 18.31
N ASP A 196 5.03 17.73 18.90
CA ASP A 196 4.79 16.49 18.16
C ASP A 196 3.34 16.42 17.67
N ILE A 197 3.13 16.64 16.37
CA ILE A 197 1.88 16.27 15.73
C ILE A 197 1.80 14.75 15.70
N TYR A 198 0.96 14.22 16.58
CA TYR A 198 0.64 12.80 16.75
C TYR A 198 0.05 12.11 15.50
N ALA A 199 -0.08 12.79 14.36
CA ALA A 199 -0.53 12.18 13.12
C ALA A 199 0.63 11.47 12.40
N PRO A 200 0.43 10.24 11.89
CA PRO A 200 1.45 9.54 11.10
C PRO A 200 1.67 10.23 9.75
N TYR A 201 2.87 10.74 9.53
CA TYR A 201 3.29 11.29 8.24
C TYR A 201 4.67 10.77 7.81
N ILE A 202 4.89 10.72 6.50
CA ILE A 202 6.21 10.50 5.90
C ILE A 202 6.81 11.89 5.65
N ARG A 203 7.87 12.26 6.40
CA ARG A 203 8.62 13.51 6.16
C ARG A 203 9.59 13.34 5.00
N ILE A 204 9.29 13.99 3.87
CA ILE A 204 10.21 14.14 2.74
C ILE A 204 10.90 15.49 2.86
N TYR A 205 12.19 15.53 2.57
CA TYR A 205 13.02 16.73 2.64
C TYR A 205 13.46 17.15 1.23
N THR A 206 13.90 18.39 1.09
CA THR A 206 14.49 18.90 -0.16
C THR A 206 15.84 18.25 -0.45
N HIS A 207 16.72 18.24 0.55
CA HIS A 207 17.96 17.49 0.60
C HIS A 207 18.23 17.01 2.04
N SER A 208 18.22 15.71 2.28
CA SER A 208 18.68 15.09 3.54
C SER A 208 19.70 13.95 3.34
N ASN A 209 19.99 13.59 2.08
CA ASN A 209 20.69 12.37 1.66
C ASN A 209 20.12 11.10 2.31
N GLY A 210 18.79 11.08 2.52
CA GLY A 210 18.08 10.04 3.25
C GLY A 210 16.87 9.52 2.49
N THR A 211 16.66 8.21 2.53
CA THR A 211 15.44 7.57 2.00
C THR A 211 14.44 7.30 3.11
N ARG A 212 13.16 7.38 2.81
CA ARG A 212 12.05 7.18 3.75
C ARG A 212 11.27 5.92 3.40
N LEU A 213 11.13 5.00 4.35
CA LEU A 213 10.36 3.78 4.15
C LEU A 213 8.85 4.06 4.25
N VAL A 214 8.09 3.62 3.25
CA VAL A 214 6.63 3.56 3.31
C VAL A 214 6.26 2.21 3.91
N HIS A 215 5.71 2.21 5.13
CA HIS A 215 5.33 0.98 5.82
C HIS A 215 4.05 0.37 5.24
N TYR A 216 3.97 -0.96 5.19
CA TYR A 216 2.87 -1.69 4.55
C TYR A 216 1.49 -1.41 5.15
N TYR A 217 1.42 -1.02 6.42
CA TYR A 217 0.17 -0.71 7.12
C TYR A 217 -0.36 0.71 6.86
N TYR A 218 0.41 1.57 6.17
CA TYR A 218 -0.06 2.89 5.74
C TYR A 218 -1.06 2.78 4.58
N GLY A 219 -2.15 3.54 4.65
CA GLY A 219 -3.17 3.57 3.58
C GLY A 219 -2.63 4.10 2.25
N CYS A 220 -1.60 4.95 2.30
CA CYS A 220 -0.91 5.46 1.12
C CYS A 220 0.01 4.44 0.41
N TYR A 221 0.32 3.29 1.03
CA TYR A 221 1.30 2.32 0.50
C TYR A 221 0.98 1.84 -0.92
N ASP A 222 -0.26 1.40 -1.15
CA ASP A 222 -0.70 0.89 -2.45
C ASP A 222 -0.77 2.02 -3.52
N PRO A 223 -1.46 3.17 -3.32
CA PRO A 223 -1.56 4.20 -4.36
C PRO A 223 -0.24 4.91 -4.67
N LEU A 224 0.70 5.02 -3.72
CA LEU A 224 2.01 5.61 -4.00
C LEU A 224 2.84 4.73 -4.97
N GLN A 225 2.72 3.40 -4.90
CA GLN A 225 3.47 2.47 -5.75
C GLN A 225 2.74 2.11 -7.05
N TYR A 226 1.41 2.13 -7.07
CA TYR A 226 0.60 1.71 -8.22
C TYR A 226 -0.41 2.76 -8.73
N PRO A 227 0.00 3.98 -9.15
CA PRO A 227 -0.95 4.99 -9.64
C PRO A 227 -1.82 4.55 -10.84
N LEU A 228 -1.37 3.55 -11.63
CA LEU A 228 -2.19 3.01 -12.73
C LEU A 228 -3.22 1.95 -12.30
N LEU A 229 -3.22 1.56 -11.02
CA LEU A 229 -4.27 0.79 -10.37
C LEU A 229 -5.13 1.65 -9.42
N PHE A 230 -4.62 2.80 -8.99
CA PHE A 230 -5.24 3.74 -8.04
C PHE A 230 -5.19 5.18 -8.59
N PRO A 231 -5.85 5.49 -9.73
CA PRO A 231 -5.67 6.76 -10.43
C PRO A 231 -6.11 7.98 -9.62
N PHE A 232 -7.02 7.81 -8.65
CA PHE A 232 -7.54 8.89 -7.81
C PHE A 232 -6.89 8.95 -6.41
N SER A 233 -5.84 8.16 -6.17
CA SER A 233 -5.19 8.00 -4.84
C SER A 233 -6.10 7.48 -3.73
N GLU A 234 -7.14 6.73 -4.07
CA GLU A 234 -7.94 6.05 -3.06
C GLU A 234 -7.08 5.10 -2.20
N ASN A 235 -7.35 5.03 -0.90
CA ASN A 235 -6.45 4.35 0.03
C ASN A 235 -6.39 2.82 -0.22
N GLY A 236 -5.20 2.25 -0.04
CA GLY A 236 -4.99 0.83 0.19
C GLY A 236 -5.48 0.39 1.57
N TRP A 237 -5.14 -0.83 1.98
CA TRP A 237 -5.47 -1.29 3.33
C TRP A 237 -4.75 -0.48 4.42
N HIS A 238 -5.48 -0.17 5.50
CA HIS A 238 -4.92 0.20 6.79
C HIS A 238 -5.74 -0.38 7.95
N CYS A 239 -5.08 -0.49 9.11
CA CYS A 239 -5.61 -0.97 10.39
C CYS A 239 -6.85 -0.22 10.93
N GLY A 240 -7.13 0.99 10.47
CA GLY A 240 -8.25 1.83 10.93
C GLY A 240 -9.60 1.58 10.24
N ILE A 241 -9.66 0.76 9.20
CA ILE A 241 -10.91 0.46 8.47
C ILE A 241 -11.85 -0.34 9.39
N GLN A 242 -13.06 0.18 9.65
CA GLN A 242 -14.06 -0.48 10.50
C GLN A 242 -14.91 -1.50 9.73
N LYS A 243 -15.56 -2.42 10.46
CA LYS A 243 -16.58 -3.35 9.93
C LYS A 243 -17.99 -2.81 10.14
N ILE A 244 -18.90 -3.24 9.27
CA ILE A 244 -20.34 -3.00 9.42
C ILE A 244 -20.88 -3.87 10.56
N ILE A 245 -21.33 -3.24 11.63
CA ILE A 245 -21.97 -3.90 12.77
C ILE A 245 -23.36 -4.40 12.35
N GLN A 246 -23.47 -5.70 12.07
CA GLN A 246 -24.76 -6.34 11.81
C GLN A 246 -25.56 -6.52 13.11
N THR A 247 -26.63 -5.73 13.29
CA THR A 247 -27.49 -5.71 14.47
C THR A 247 -28.44 -6.93 14.56
N ASN A 248 -27.88 -8.14 14.56
CA ASN A 248 -28.61 -9.41 14.62
C ASN A 248 -28.73 -9.98 16.05
N LYS A 249 -29.10 -9.12 17.01
CA LYS A 249 -29.77 -9.51 18.28
C LYS A 249 -30.82 -8.46 18.64
N VAL A 250 -31.92 -8.90 19.25
CA VAL A 250 -33.09 -8.06 19.52
C VAL A 250 -32.86 -7.14 20.72
N THR A 251 -32.60 -5.86 20.44
CA THR A 251 -32.92 -4.74 21.35
C THR A 251 -33.25 -3.50 20.54
N LYS A 252 -34.43 -2.91 20.75
CA LYS A 252 -34.85 -1.68 20.07
C LYS A 252 -34.14 -0.46 20.69
N HIS A 253 -32.97 -0.11 20.20
CA HIS A 253 -32.51 1.29 20.21
C HIS A 253 -31.66 1.58 18.97
N ARG A 254 -32.14 2.47 18.10
CA ARG A 254 -31.28 3.23 17.19
C ARG A 254 -30.59 4.33 18.01
N ALA A 255 -29.56 3.95 18.75
CA ALA A 255 -28.59 4.89 19.28
C ALA A 255 -27.34 4.80 18.40
N TYR A 256 -26.93 5.92 17.80
CA TYR A 256 -25.52 6.08 17.52
C TYR A 256 -24.79 6.08 18.87
N CYS A 257 -23.71 5.33 19.01
CA CYS A 257 -22.86 5.44 20.19
C CYS A 257 -21.97 6.68 20.04
N GLU A 258 -22.55 7.86 20.23
CA GLU A 258 -21.85 9.16 20.17
C GLU A 258 -20.75 9.32 21.26
N HIS A 259 -20.59 8.32 22.13
CA HIS A 259 -19.65 8.28 23.25
C HIS A 259 -18.82 6.99 23.38
N GLU A 260 -18.69 6.16 22.33
CA GLU A 260 -17.40 5.46 22.16
C GLU A 260 -16.45 6.44 21.46
N GLN A 261 -15.48 6.97 22.21
CA GLN A 261 -14.43 7.81 21.64
C GLN A 261 -13.74 7.03 20.51
N LEU A 262 -13.85 7.55 19.28
CA LEU A 262 -13.02 7.09 18.16
C LEU A 262 -11.57 7.08 18.64
N ARG A 263 -10.94 5.90 18.67
CA ARG A 263 -9.51 5.78 18.98
C ARG A 263 -8.77 6.70 18.03
N SER A 264 -8.13 7.73 18.59
CA SER A 264 -7.43 8.71 17.78
C SER A 264 -6.47 7.99 16.84
N ILE A 265 -6.54 8.32 15.55
CA ILE A 265 -5.81 7.62 14.49
C ILE A 265 -4.29 7.67 14.73
N SER A 266 -3.82 8.66 15.51
CA SER A 266 -2.47 8.68 16.11
C SER A 266 -2.03 7.35 16.73
N ASN A 267 -2.89 6.71 17.50
CA ASN A 267 -2.59 5.53 18.29
C ASN A 267 -2.72 4.23 17.47
N ILE A 268 -3.17 4.33 16.22
CA ILE A 268 -3.43 3.19 15.32
C ILE A 268 -2.24 2.93 14.37
N CYS A 269 -1.30 3.88 14.28
CA CYS A 269 -0.43 4.05 13.12
C CYS A 269 1.07 4.20 13.42
N SER A 270 1.49 4.10 14.69
CA SER A 270 2.88 3.76 15.02
C SER A 270 3.04 2.23 14.99
N VAL A 271 4.28 1.74 14.86
CA VAL A 271 4.58 0.29 14.93
C VAL A 271 4.01 -0.30 16.22
N ASN A 272 4.27 0.36 17.37
CA ASN A 272 3.75 -0.04 18.67
C ASN A 272 2.21 -0.01 18.69
N GLY A 273 1.58 1.08 18.25
CA GLY A 273 0.12 1.22 18.26
C GLY A 273 -0.61 0.22 17.38
N PHE A 274 0.00 -0.21 16.27
CA PHE A 274 -0.48 -1.32 15.47
C PHE A 274 -0.46 -2.65 16.24
N PHE A 275 0.63 -2.94 16.96
CA PHE A 275 0.72 -4.13 17.81
C PHE A 275 -0.16 -4.04 19.06
N ASP A 276 -0.30 -2.87 19.70
CA ASP A 276 -1.24 -2.66 20.81
C ASP A 276 -2.68 -3.07 20.40
N MET A 277 -3.07 -2.81 19.14
CA MET A 277 -4.35 -3.27 18.58
C MET A 277 -4.40 -4.78 18.26
N GLU A 278 -3.28 -5.42 17.90
CA GLU A 278 -3.20 -6.87 17.70
C GLU A 278 -3.22 -7.59 19.07
N ASP A 279 -2.42 -7.15 20.03
CA ASP A 279 -2.33 -7.65 21.41
C ASP A 279 -3.64 -7.49 22.17
N GLU A 280 -4.31 -6.34 22.07
CA GLU A 280 -5.67 -6.18 22.60
C GLU A 280 -6.67 -7.13 21.94
N SER A 281 -6.49 -7.47 20.66
CA SER A 281 -7.35 -8.44 19.96
C SER A 281 -7.05 -9.88 20.39
N LEU A 282 -5.79 -10.20 20.70
CA LEU A 282 -5.33 -11.50 21.18
C LEU A 282 -5.76 -11.76 22.64
N GLN A 283 -5.58 -10.77 23.53
CA GLN A 283 -6.01 -10.84 24.93
C GLN A 283 -7.54 -10.91 25.08
N LYS A 284 -8.29 -10.37 24.10
CA LYS A 284 -9.76 -10.42 24.06
C LYS A 284 -10.28 -11.61 23.24
N GLU A 285 -9.92 -12.83 23.64
CA GLU A 285 -10.36 -14.11 23.04
C GLU A 285 -11.89 -14.26 22.77
N LYS A 286 -12.72 -13.35 23.28
CA LYS A 286 -14.20 -13.39 23.24
C LYS A 286 -14.86 -12.17 22.59
N ARG A 287 -14.10 -11.20 22.06
CA ARG A 287 -14.66 -10.11 21.22
C ARG A 287 -14.24 -10.32 19.77
N LYS A 288 -15.14 -10.04 18.81
CA LYS A 288 -14.77 -10.01 17.40
C LYS A 288 -13.87 -8.78 17.15
N ARG A 289 -12.88 -8.89 16.27
CA ARG A 289 -12.09 -7.73 15.83
C ARG A 289 -12.97 -6.86 14.92
N ASP A 290 -13.39 -5.71 15.43
CA ASP A 290 -14.29 -4.78 14.75
C ASP A 290 -13.62 -4.02 13.59
N THR A 291 -12.28 -4.04 13.49
CA THR A 291 -11.54 -3.55 12.32
C THR A 291 -11.29 -4.63 11.26
N VAL A 292 -11.21 -4.22 9.99
CA VAL A 292 -10.89 -5.05 8.82
C VAL A 292 -9.38 -5.34 8.80
N SER A 293 -9.01 -6.62 8.89
CA SER A 293 -7.61 -7.05 8.75
C SER A 293 -7.12 -6.94 7.30
N CYS A 294 -5.80 -6.88 7.10
CA CYS A 294 -5.17 -6.82 5.79
C CYS A 294 -5.67 -7.94 4.86
N ARG A 295 -5.71 -9.17 5.39
CA ARG A 295 -6.23 -10.35 4.67
C ARG A 295 -7.70 -10.18 4.28
N GLU A 296 -8.55 -9.73 5.20
CA GLU A 296 -9.98 -9.48 4.93
C GLU A 296 -10.19 -8.44 3.83
N TYR A 297 -9.38 -7.37 3.80
CA TYR A 297 -9.43 -6.33 2.78
C TYR A 297 -9.09 -6.86 1.38
N TYR A 298 -7.94 -7.53 1.21
CA TYR A 298 -7.55 -8.02 -0.12
C TYR A 298 -8.39 -9.23 -0.58
N CYS A 299 -8.89 -10.06 0.33
CA CYS A 299 -9.92 -11.05 0.00
C CYS A 299 -11.19 -10.38 -0.55
N TYR A 300 -11.67 -9.27 0.03
CA TYR A 300 -12.79 -8.52 -0.55
C TYR A 300 -12.43 -7.88 -1.89
N LYS A 301 -11.24 -7.29 -2.01
CA LYS A 301 -10.81 -6.50 -3.19
C LYS A 301 -10.52 -7.38 -4.42
N PHE A 302 -10.13 -8.65 -4.24
CA PHE A 302 -9.78 -9.56 -5.34
C PHE A 302 -10.86 -10.61 -5.66
N GLN A 303 -11.94 -10.74 -4.88
CA GLN A 303 -13.00 -11.70 -5.21
C GLN A 303 -13.76 -11.29 -6.48
N ILE A 304 -13.94 -12.23 -7.41
CA ILE A 304 -14.66 -12.01 -8.67
C ILE A 304 -16.16 -11.83 -8.40
N ARG A 305 -16.78 -10.80 -8.98
CA ARG A 305 -18.22 -10.52 -8.94
C ARG A 305 -18.73 -10.33 -10.37
N ASP A 306 -19.93 -10.82 -10.67
CA ASP A 306 -20.56 -10.60 -11.99
C ASP A 306 -21.20 -9.20 -12.11
N ASN A 307 -21.50 -8.57 -10.97
CA ASN A 307 -22.24 -7.30 -10.89
C ASN A 307 -21.32 -6.06 -10.74
N GLU A 308 -20.01 -6.25 -10.58
CA GLU A 308 -19.04 -5.15 -10.40
C GLU A 308 -18.00 -5.19 -11.52
N THR A 309 -17.76 -4.05 -12.18
CA THR A 309 -16.62 -3.87 -13.08
C THR A 309 -15.34 -3.68 -12.26
N ASN A 310 -14.91 -4.69 -11.51
CA ASN A 310 -13.65 -4.68 -10.78
C ASN A 310 -12.49 -4.83 -11.79
N GLU A 311 -12.08 -3.72 -12.39
CA GLU A 311 -11.15 -3.70 -13.52
C GLU A 311 -9.72 -4.07 -13.08
N VAL A 312 -9.39 -3.85 -11.80
CA VAL A 312 -8.07 -4.13 -11.18
C VAL A 312 -7.63 -5.58 -11.39
N ILE A 313 -8.53 -6.56 -11.23
CA ILE A 313 -8.18 -7.98 -11.40
C ILE A 313 -7.87 -8.37 -12.86
N HIS A 314 -8.20 -7.50 -13.81
CA HIS A 314 -7.96 -7.68 -15.24
C HIS A 314 -6.76 -6.86 -15.76
N CYS A 315 -6.09 -6.08 -14.89
CA CYS A 315 -4.93 -5.24 -15.23
C CYS A 315 -3.63 -6.01 -15.57
N GLY A 316 -3.66 -7.35 -15.66
CA GLY A 316 -2.57 -8.15 -16.24
C GLY A 316 -1.24 -8.05 -15.48
N ARG A 317 -0.15 -7.67 -16.17
CA ARG A 317 1.22 -7.79 -15.60
C ARG A 317 1.53 -6.83 -14.46
N ILE A 318 0.77 -5.73 -14.30
CA ILE A 318 0.89 -4.87 -13.10
C ILE A 318 0.07 -5.45 -11.93
N PHE A 319 -1.10 -6.04 -12.20
CA PHE A 319 -1.88 -6.76 -11.19
C PHE A 319 -1.12 -7.98 -10.63
N GLN A 320 -0.41 -8.73 -11.47
CA GLN A 320 0.46 -9.83 -11.03
C GLN A 320 1.59 -9.35 -10.10
N GLN A 321 2.16 -8.18 -10.33
CA GLN A 321 3.15 -7.57 -9.43
C GLN A 321 2.48 -7.14 -8.11
N PHE A 322 1.33 -6.48 -8.20
CA PHE A 322 0.56 -6.03 -7.04
C PHE A 322 0.08 -7.18 -6.13
N ILE A 323 -0.37 -8.32 -6.69
CA ILE A 323 -0.72 -9.50 -5.87
C ILE A 323 0.48 -10.03 -5.09
N VAL A 324 1.67 -10.10 -5.71
CA VAL A 324 2.88 -10.62 -5.05
C VAL A 324 3.36 -9.66 -3.96
N ASP A 325 3.29 -8.37 -4.20
CA ASP A 325 3.55 -7.34 -3.20
C ASP A 325 2.54 -7.38 -2.03
N VAL A 326 1.25 -7.52 -2.33
CA VAL A 326 0.18 -7.75 -1.33
C VAL A 326 0.41 -9.05 -0.54
N TYR A 327 0.88 -10.11 -1.18
CA TYR A 327 1.23 -11.36 -0.50
C TYR A 327 2.42 -11.15 0.46
N ILE A 328 3.47 -10.45 0.02
CA ILE A 328 4.61 -10.10 0.87
C ILE A 328 4.16 -9.22 2.04
N LYS A 329 3.31 -8.21 1.80
CA LYS A 329 2.64 -7.39 2.83
C LYS A 329 1.84 -8.22 3.85
N LEU A 330 1.20 -9.31 3.42
CA LEU A 330 0.49 -10.25 4.30
C LEU A 330 1.42 -11.17 5.10
N GLU A 331 2.52 -11.65 4.52
CA GLU A 331 3.50 -12.47 5.25
C GLU A 331 4.36 -11.62 6.18
N THR A 332 4.77 -10.40 5.78
CA THR A 332 5.41 -9.41 6.65
C THR A 332 4.56 -9.11 7.88
N GLN A 333 3.24 -8.88 7.74
CA GLN A 333 2.37 -8.72 8.91
C GLN A 333 2.43 -9.93 9.85
N ARG A 334 2.52 -11.17 9.35
CA ARG A 334 2.66 -12.37 10.22
C ARG A 334 4.02 -12.42 10.90
N LEU A 335 5.10 -12.18 10.16
CA LEU A 335 6.48 -12.16 10.67
C LEU A 335 6.64 -11.12 11.78
N ASP A 336 6.06 -9.93 11.58
CA ASP A 336 5.97 -8.86 12.55
C ASP A 336 5.17 -9.30 13.79
N SER A 337 3.95 -9.83 13.59
CA SER A 337 3.11 -10.33 14.68
C SER A 337 3.83 -11.42 15.51
N PHE A 338 4.61 -12.32 14.90
CA PHE A 338 5.48 -13.26 15.62
C PHE A 338 6.64 -12.58 16.38
N SER A 339 7.25 -11.54 15.79
CA SER A 339 8.42 -10.85 16.36
C SER A 339 8.07 -10.06 17.62
N PHE A 340 6.89 -9.42 17.63
CA PHE A 340 6.46 -8.55 18.72
C PHE A 340 5.59 -9.26 19.78
N ASN A 341 5.20 -10.53 19.58
CA ASN A 341 4.54 -11.38 20.59
C ASN A 341 5.45 -12.50 21.17
N PRO A 342 6.56 -12.19 21.87
CA PRO A 342 7.49 -13.18 22.42
C PRO A 342 6.93 -14.02 23.60
N ASN A 343 5.67 -13.77 24.01
CA ASN A 343 4.97 -14.56 25.02
C ASN A 343 4.04 -15.64 24.42
N LEU A 344 3.61 -15.53 23.15
CA LEU A 344 2.74 -16.55 22.51
C LEU A 344 3.48 -17.86 22.21
N PHE A 345 4.80 -17.80 22.06
CA PHE A 345 5.67 -18.95 21.83
C PHE A 345 6.81 -18.96 22.83
N ARG A 346 7.51 -20.10 22.99
CA ARG A 346 8.65 -20.25 23.92
C ARG A 346 9.93 -19.53 23.44
N ILE A 347 9.82 -18.31 22.93
CA ILE A 347 10.96 -17.51 22.46
C ILE A 347 11.96 -17.26 23.61
N LYS A 348 11.50 -17.12 24.86
CA LYS A 348 12.38 -17.09 26.06
C LYS A 348 13.27 -18.34 26.23
N VAL A 349 12.85 -19.51 25.75
CA VAL A 349 13.68 -20.74 25.78
C VAL A 349 14.70 -20.75 24.64
N LEU A 350 14.32 -20.27 23.45
CA LEU A 350 15.26 -20.02 22.35
C LEU A 350 16.29 -18.94 22.71
N GLN A 351 15.88 -17.88 23.40
CA GLN A 351 16.76 -16.84 23.94
C GLN A 351 17.74 -17.45 24.96
N GLY A 352 17.28 -18.26 25.91
CA GLY A 352 18.16 -18.96 26.85
C GLY A 352 19.17 -19.88 26.16
N LEU A 353 18.78 -20.59 25.10
CA LEU A 353 19.69 -21.40 24.28
C LEU A 353 20.68 -20.54 23.48
N LEU A 354 20.23 -19.41 22.93
CA LEU A 354 21.09 -18.43 22.27
C LEU A 354 22.10 -17.81 23.24
N ASP A 355 21.70 -17.50 24.46
CA ASP A 355 22.58 -16.91 25.47
C ASP A 355 23.61 -17.95 25.96
N ILE A 356 23.22 -19.22 26.13
CA ILE A 356 24.16 -20.35 26.34
C ILE A 356 25.18 -20.48 25.19
N LEU A 357 24.75 -20.32 23.93
CA LEU A 357 25.65 -20.33 22.77
C LEU A 357 26.54 -19.07 22.71
N ARG A 358 26.02 -17.90 23.05
CA ARG A 358 26.74 -16.61 23.12
C ARG A 358 27.84 -16.62 24.19
N PHE A 359 27.67 -17.36 25.30
CA PHE A 359 28.78 -17.56 26.24
C PHE A 359 29.97 -18.34 25.64
N GLY A 360 29.80 -18.99 24.48
CA GLY A 360 30.88 -19.57 23.68
C GLY A 360 31.53 -18.59 22.67
N GLU A 361 30.76 -17.68 22.06
CA GLU A 361 31.24 -16.78 21.00
C GLU A 361 31.57 -15.36 21.53
N ARG A 362 32.85 -15.01 21.60
CA ARG A 362 33.35 -13.78 22.26
C ARG A 362 33.44 -12.53 21.38
N GLU A 363 32.91 -12.54 20.15
CA GLU A 363 33.03 -11.42 19.20
C GLU A 363 31.68 -10.74 18.93
N ALA A 364 31.48 -9.56 19.52
CA ALA A 364 30.25 -8.78 19.38
C ALA A 364 29.98 -8.25 17.95
N SER A 365 30.97 -8.28 17.06
CA SER A 365 30.89 -7.82 15.67
C SER A 365 30.12 -8.75 14.72
N LYS A 366 29.73 -9.96 15.18
CA LYS A 366 29.00 -10.95 14.38
C LYS A 366 27.50 -11.06 14.73
N ILE A 367 26.98 -10.14 15.54
CA ILE A 367 25.61 -10.17 16.04
C ILE A 367 24.64 -9.58 15.01
N GLU A 368 24.31 -10.37 13.98
CA GLU A 368 23.05 -10.18 13.26
C GLU A 368 21.86 -10.60 14.16
N ASN A 369 20.78 -9.82 14.16
CA ASN A 369 19.55 -10.15 14.88
C ASN A 369 18.79 -11.29 14.17
N LYS A 370 19.19 -12.53 14.46
CA LYS A 370 18.57 -13.75 13.93
C LYS A 370 17.15 -13.91 14.48
N MET A 371 16.15 -13.67 13.62
CA MET A 371 14.73 -13.94 13.89
C MET A 371 14.44 -15.43 13.74
N PHE A 372 13.85 -16.05 14.76
CA PHE A 372 13.50 -17.48 14.77
C PHE A 372 12.00 -17.67 14.55
N LEU A 373 11.62 -18.33 13.45
CA LEU A 373 10.23 -18.58 13.09
C LEU A 373 9.78 -19.98 13.58
N PRO A 374 8.49 -20.16 13.92
CA PRO A 374 7.95 -21.47 14.25
C PRO A 374 8.06 -22.44 13.05
N ILE A 375 8.23 -23.74 13.34
CA ILE A 375 8.25 -24.82 12.31
C ILE A 375 6.94 -24.87 11.49
N THR A 376 5.85 -24.28 12.02
CA THR A 376 4.56 -24.13 11.34
C THR A 376 4.48 -22.94 10.37
N PHE A 377 5.54 -22.13 10.24
CA PHE A 377 5.61 -21.07 9.23
C PHE A 377 6.10 -21.67 7.90
N ILE A 378 5.22 -21.65 6.89
CA ILE A 378 5.45 -22.36 5.61
C ILE A 378 6.17 -21.47 4.57
N GLY A 379 6.01 -20.15 4.66
CA GLY A 379 6.55 -19.17 3.71
C GLY A 379 5.64 -18.87 2.53
#